data_AF-X8BL78-F1
#
_entry.id   AF-X8BL78-F1
#
_cell.length_a   1.000
_cell.length_b   1.000
_cell.length_c   1.000
_cell.angle_alpha   90.00
_cell.angle_beta   90.00
_cell.angle_gamma   90.00
#
_symmetry.space_group_name_H-M   'P 1'
#
loop_
_entity.id
_entity.type
_entity.pdbx_description
1 polymer ?
#
loop_
_entity_poly.entity_id
_entity_poly.type
_entity_poly.pdbx_seq_one_letter_code
_entity_poly.pdbx_strand_id
1 'polypeptide(L)' 'MTTRYQLTPLADGFCFGEGPRWFEGLLWFSDMLGEAVHTVTLGGSMTTLPLPATARRGWDSARTAHC' A
#
# COMPACT_ATOMS: atom_id res chain seq x y z
N MET A 1 23.37 21.43 17.15
CA MET A 1 22.57 21.82 15.97
C MET A 1 21.86 20.58 15.45
N THR A 2 20.54 20.50 15.57
CA THR A 2 19.76 19.36 15.06
C THR A 2 19.16 19.73 13.70
N THR A 3 19.54 19.01 12.66
CA THR A 3 18.89 19.11 11.34
C THR A 3 17.45 18.62 11.47
N ARG A 4 16.48 19.41 10.98
CA ARG A 4 15.10 18.98 10.85
C ARG A 4 14.88 18.45 9.43
N TYR A 5 14.29 17.26 9.34
CA TYR A 5 13.75 16.73 8.10
C TYR A 5 12.26 17.04 8.05
N GLN A 6 11.78 17.47 6.88
CA GLN A 6 10.35 17.63 6.61
C GLN A 6 9.88 16.46 5.75
N LEU A 7 8.84 15.77 6.19
CA LEU A 7 8.24 14.65 5.46
C LEU A 7 7.03 15.16 4.69
N THR A 8 6.91 14.72 3.44
CA THR A 8 5.71 14.91 2.62
C THR A 8 5.13 13.53 2.33
N PRO A 9 3.83 13.28 2.58
CA PRO A 9 3.20 12.01 2.21
C PRO A 9 3.32 11.76 0.70
N LEU A 10 3.71 10.54 0.33
CA LEU A 10 3.80 10.13 -1.08
C LEU A 10 2.51 9.48 -1.58
N ALA A 11 1.83 8.71 -0.72
CA ALA A 11 0.55 8.06 -0.98
C ALA A 11 -0.18 7.75 0.35
N ASP A 12 -1.49 7.55 0.27
CA ASP A 12 -2.39 7.24 1.39
C ASP A 12 -3.52 6.29 0.93
N GLY A 13 -4.52 6.04 1.80
CA GLY A 13 -5.73 5.30 1.45
C GLY A 13 -5.63 3.77 1.48
N PHE A 14 -4.61 3.21 2.14
CA PHE A 14 -4.43 1.77 2.31
C PHE A 14 -4.66 1.36 3.77
N CYS A 15 -5.09 0.12 4.00
CA CYS A 15 -5.43 -0.37 5.33
C CYS A 15 -4.19 -0.80 6.12
N PHE A 16 -3.25 -1.50 5.49
CA PHE A 16 -1.99 -1.93 6.10
C PHE A 16 -0.89 -2.11 5.05
N GLY A 17 -0.17 -1.02 4.76
CA GLY A 17 0.95 -1.01 3.81
C GLY A 17 2.19 -1.71 4.38
N GLU A 18 2.72 -2.71 3.67
CA GLU A 18 3.88 -3.50 4.08
C GLU A 18 4.87 -3.72 2.92
N GLY A 19 6.14 -3.94 3.27
CA GLY A 19 7.16 -4.42 2.35
C GLY A 19 7.50 -3.47 1.17
N PRO A 20 7.77 -2.18 1.41
CA PRO A 20 8.12 -1.25 0.33
C PRO A 20 9.40 -1.72 -0.40
N ARG A 21 9.36 -1.77 -1.73
CA ARG A 21 10.47 -2.12 -2.62
C ARG A 21 10.50 -1.22 -3.85
N TRP A 22 11.68 -0.73 -4.22
CA TRP A 22 11.89 0.02 -5.45
C TRP A 22 12.18 -0.92 -6.60
N PHE A 23 11.42 -0.80 -7.69
CA PHE A 23 11.64 -1.55 -8.92
C PHE A 23 11.01 -0.81 -10.11
N GLU A 24 11.74 -0.68 -11.22
CA GLU A 24 11.28 -0.02 -12.45
C GLU A 24 10.71 1.40 -12.25
N GLY A 25 11.36 2.20 -11.39
CA GLY A 25 10.94 3.59 -11.12
C GLY A 25 9.67 3.73 -10.27
N LEU A 26 9.17 2.62 -9.72
CA LEU A 26 7.98 2.57 -8.88
C LEU A 26 8.32 2.09 -7.47
N LEU A 27 7.59 2.62 -6.49
CA LEU A 27 7.54 2.07 -5.15
C LEU A 27 6.42 1.02 -5.10
N TRP A 28 6.80 -0.24 -4.92
CA TRP A 28 5.91 -1.37 -4.75
C TRP A 28 5.66 -1.64 -3.27
N PHE A 29 4.43 -1.91 -2.87
CA PHE A 29 4.10 -2.38 -1.53
C PHE A 29 2.79 -3.18 -1.52
N SER A 30 2.60 -4.02 -0.50
CA SER A 30 1.37 -4.78 -0.31
C SER A 30 0.45 -4.04 0.66
N ASP A 31 -0.85 -3.98 0.39
CA ASP A 31 -1.88 -3.67 1.39
C ASP A 31 -2.46 -4.97 1.92
N MET A 32 -1.93 -5.43 3.05
CA MET A 32 -2.21 -6.75 3.60
C MET A 32 -3.67 -6.89 4.07
N LEU A 33 -4.29 -5.80 4.49
CA LEU A 33 -5.68 -5.79 4.96
C LEU A 33 -6.66 -5.26 3.89
N GLY A 34 -6.18 -4.44 2.96
CA GLY A 34 -6.95 -3.99 1.79
C GLY A 34 -6.93 -4.97 0.60
N GLU A 35 -6.14 -6.05 0.71
CA GLU A 35 -6.04 -7.13 -0.27
C GLU A 35 -5.63 -6.65 -1.67
N ALA A 36 -4.61 -5.82 -1.72
CA ALA A 36 -4.09 -5.29 -2.97
C ALA A 36 -2.57 -5.19 -2.94
N VAL A 37 -1.98 -5.12 -4.13
CA VAL A 37 -0.61 -4.66 -4.33
C VAL A 37 -0.69 -3.28 -4.98
N HIS A 38 0.10 -2.33 -4.48
CA HIS A 38 0.14 -0.98 -4.99
C HIS A 38 1.51 -0.66 -5.61
N THR A 39 1.47 0.18 -6.63
CA THR A 39 2.67 0.86 -7.15
C THR A 39 2.47 2.37 -7.09
N VAL A 40 3.49 3.11 -6.69
CA VAL A 40 3.44 4.57 -6.62
C VAL A 40 4.65 5.18 -7.32
N THR A 41 4.43 6.19 -8.17
CA THR A 41 5.51 7.00 -8.75
C THR A 41 6.01 8.04 -7.73
N LEU A 42 7.20 8.60 -7.93
CA LEU A 42 7.70 9.70 -7.08
C LEU A 42 6.82 10.97 -7.12
N GLY A 43 5.95 11.10 -8.12
CA GLY A 43 4.94 12.17 -8.20
C GLY A 43 3.64 11.86 -7.45
N GLY A 44 3.53 10.71 -6.77
CA GLY A 44 2.36 10.30 -6.02
C GLY A 44 1.25 9.62 -6.86
N SER A 45 1.50 9.31 -8.13
CA SER A 45 0.52 8.58 -8.95
C SER A 45 0.50 7.12 -8.52
N MET A 46 -0.67 6.62 -8.10
CA MET A 46 -0.86 5.27 -7.58
C MET A 46 -1.62 4.38 -8.56
N THR A 47 -1.21 3.10 -8.63
CA THR A 47 -1.97 2.01 -9.27
C THR A 47 -2.27 0.95 -8.22
N THR A 48 -3.47 0.39 -8.27
CA THR A 48 -3.94 -0.66 -7.36
C THR A 48 -4.23 -1.94 -8.14
N LEU A 49 -3.58 -3.04 -7.76
CA LEU A 49 -3.83 -4.38 -8.27
C LEU A 49 -4.53 -5.20 -7.18
N PRO A 50 -5.87 -5.40 -7.25
CA PRO A 50 -6.59 -6.17 -6.25
C PRO A 50 -6.23 -7.66 -6.34
N LEU A 51 -6.17 -8.31 -5.19
CA LEU A 51 -5.95 -9.75 -5.09
C LEU A 51 -7.25 -10.52 -5.37
N PRO A 52 -7.18 -11.73 -5.95
CA PRO A 52 -8.35 -12.59 -6.11
C PRO A 52 -8.97 -12.94 -4.75
N ALA A 53 -10.30 -12.92 -4.68
CA ALA A 53 -11.06 -13.21 -3.45
C ALA A 53 -10.71 -14.57 -2.80
N THR A 54 -10.12 -15.51 -3.53
CA THR A 54 -9.67 -16.81 -3.00
C THR A 54 -8.46 -16.74 -2.08
N ALA A 55 -7.74 -15.63 -2.02
CA ALA A 55 -6.67 -15.41 -1.04
C ALA A 55 -7.19 -15.43 0.42
N ARG A 56 -8.51 -15.28 0.61
CA ARG A 56 -9.21 -15.15 1.90
C ARG A 56 -9.47 -16.43 2.69
N ARG A 57 -9.13 -17.64 2.22
CA ARG A 57 -9.57 -18.92 2.84
C ARG A 57 -8.93 -19.27 4.20
N GLY A 58 -8.67 -18.29 5.06
CA GLY A 58 -8.14 -18.50 6.41
C GLY A 58 -8.53 -17.43 7.46
N TRP A 59 -9.13 -16.29 7.07
CA TRP A 59 -9.49 -15.21 7.99
C TRP A 59 -10.88 -14.66 7.65
N ASP A 60 -11.92 -15.20 8.26
CA ASP A 60 -13.27 -14.63 8.15
C ASP A 60 -13.35 -13.34 8.97
N SER A 61 -13.15 -12.21 8.30
CA SER A 61 -13.57 -10.89 8.76
C SER A 61 -14.50 -10.30 7.71
N ALA A 62 -15.79 -10.54 7.88
CA ALA A 62 -16.88 -9.99 7.08
C ALA A 62 -17.06 -8.47 7.29
N ARG A 63 -16.00 -7.70 7.11
CA ARG A 63 -16.07 -6.26 6.87
C ARG A 63 -15.27 -6.01 5.62
N THR A 64 -15.92 -5.45 4.61
CA THR A 64 -15.27 -4.52 3.68
C THR A 64 -14.33 -3.67 4.53
N ALA A 65 -13.02 -3.88 4.42
CA ALA A 65 -12.07 -3.09 5.17
C ALA A 65 -12.27 -1.65 4.69
N HIS A 66 -12.96 -0.82 5.49
CA HIS A 66 -12.96 0.62 5.29
C HIS A 66 -11.60 1.08 5.78
N CYS A 67 -10.62 1.02 4.87
CA CYS A 67 -9.60 2.05 4.77
C CYS A 67 -10.33 3.37 4.42
#